data_AF-A0A6J4UXR8-F1
#
_entry.id   AF-A0A6J4UXR8-F1
#
_cell.length_a   1.000
_cell.length_b   1.000
_cell.length_c   1.000
_cell.angle_alpha   90.00
_cell.angle_beta   90.00
_cell.angle_gamma   90.00
#
_symmetry.space_group_name_H-M   'P 1'
#
loop_
_entity.id
_entity.type
_entity.pdbx_description
1 polymer ?
#
loop_
_entity_poly.entity_id
_entity_poly.type
_entity_poly.pdbx_seq_one_letter_code
_entity_poly.pdbx_strand_id
1 'polypeptide(L)' 'APEACVCLEDSGHGIDAGKAAGMRVIAVPDPRFMPEAVTLARADVVVDFLTEVTLEMLTGA' A
#
# COMPACT_ATOMS: atom_id res chain seq x y z
N ALA A 1 16.57 6.37 -3.28
CA ALA A 1 15.94 5.92 -4.54
C ALA A 1 14.55 5.34 -4.20
N PRO A 2 13.65 5.06 -5.17
CA PRO A 2 12.25 4.70 -4.89
C PRO A 2 12.06 3.55 -3.88
N GLU A 3 13.01 2.63 -3.81
CA GLU A 3 13.06 1.53 -2.84
C GLU A 3 13.18 1.98 -1.37
N ALA A 4 13.55 3.24 -1.12
CA ALA A 4 13.58 3.87 0.20
C ALA A 4 12.32 4.70 0.50
N CYS A 5 11.30 4.62 -0.35
CA CYS A 5 10.01 5.28 -0.15
C CYS A 5 8.91 4.26 0.16
N VAL A 6 7.93 4.70 0.95
CA VAL A 6 6.69 3.97 1.22
C VAL A 6 5.52 4.75 0.64
N CYS A 7 4.67 4.05 -0.11
CA CYS A 7 3.42 4.53 -0.66
C CYS A 7 2.27 4.03 0.22
N LEU A 8 1.53 4.96 0.81
CA LEU A 8 0.24 4.69 1.46
C LEU A 8 -0.85 4.96 0.43
N GLU A 9 -1.67 3.96 0.10
CA GLU A 9 -2.65 4.08 -0.98
C GLU A 9 -3.98 3.38 -0.67
N ASP A 10 -5.09 3.98 -1.10
CA ASP A 10 -6.44 3.46 -0.95
C ASP A 10 -6.98 2.83 -2.25
N SER A 11 -6.38 3.18 -3.39
CA SER A 11 -6.90 2.83 -4.72
C SER A 11 -6.06 1.76 -5.45
N GLY A 12 -6.71 0.97 -6.30
CA GLY A 12 -6.02 -0.05 -7.10
C GLY A 12 -4.97 0.54 -8.06
N HIS A 13 -5.30 1.65 -8.74
CA HIS A 13 -4.36 2.34 -9.63
C HIS A 13 -3.14 2.88 -8.86
N GLY A 14 -3.35 3.38 -7.65
CA GLY A 14 -2.28 3.83 -6.77
C GLY A 14 -1.35 2.70 -6.34
N ILE A 15 -1.91 1.55 -5.95
CA ILE A 15 -1.13 0.34 -5.64
C ILE A 15 -0.26 -0.05 -6.84
N ASP A 16 -0.84 -0.13 -8.04
CA ASP A 16 -0.10 -0.51 -9.23
C ASP A 16 1.00 0.49 -9.59
N ALA A 17 0.73 1.80 -9.45
CA ALA A 17 1.71 2.85 -9.68
C ALA A 17 2.88 2.76 -8.68
N GLY A 18 2.59 2.58 -7.38
CA GLY A 18 3.62 2.44 -6.34
C GLY A 18 4.52 1.23 -6.57
N LYS A 19 3.94 0.08 -6.91
CA LYS A 19 4.72 -1.13 -7.25
C LYS A 19 5.52 -0.95 -8.54
N ALA A 20 4.95 -0.32 -9.57
CA ALA A 20 5.68 -0.05 -10.82
C ALA A 20 6.86 0.92 -10.63
N ALA A 21 6.76 1.85 -9.68
CA ALA A 21 7.85 2.76 -9.31
C ALA A 21 8.95 2.09 -8.47
N GLY A 22 8.74 0.86 -7.99
CA GLY A 22 9.68 0.16 -7.11
C GLY A 22 9.59 0.57 -5.64
N MET A 23 8.46 1.14 -5.21
CA MET A 23 8.21 1.50 -3.81
C MET A 23 7.64 0.31 -3.02
N ARG A 24 7.78 0.36 -1.69
CA ARG A 24 6.94 -0.42 -0.77
C ARG A 24 5.55 0.19 -0.74
N VAL A 25 4.51 -0.62 -0.82
CA VAL A 25 3.10 -0.17 -0.82
C VAL A 25 2.38 -0.74 0.40
N ILE A 26 1.78 0.14 1.19
CA ILE A 26 0.86 -0.19 2.27
C ILE A 26 -0.53 0.27 1.82
N ALA A 27 -1.42 -0.69 1.57
CA ALA A 27 -2.78 -0.40 1.17
C ALA A 27 -3.68 -0.14 2.38
N VAL A 28 -4.48 0.92 2.31
CA VAL A 28 -5.57 1.24 3.25
C VAL A 28 -6.86 1.44 2.43
N PRO A 29 -7.47 0.37 1.91
CA PRO A 29 -8.55 0.48 0.93
C PRO A 29 -9.76 1.25 1.46
N ASP A 30 -10.32 2.15 0.64
CA ASP A 30 -11.63 2.73 0.93
C ASP A 30 -12.72 1.69 0.66
N PRO A 31 -13.55 1.30 1.65
CA PRO A 31 -14.62 0.32 1.46
C PRO A 31 -15.64 0.70 0.38
N ARG A 32 -15.76 1.98 0.05
CA ARG A 32 -16.64 2.49 -1.02
C ARG A 32 -16.08 2.18 -2.42
N PHE A 33 -14.77 1.96 -2.52
CA PHE A 33 -14.02 1.82 -3.77
C PHE A 33 -13.00 0.68 -3.68
N MET A 34 -13.43 -0.46 -3.12
CA MET A 34 -12.55 -1.62 -2.90
C MET A 34 -11.82 -2.02 -4.19
N PRO A 35 -10.48 -2.04 -4.18
CA PRO A 35 -9.70 -2.59 -5.27
C PRO A 35 -10.01 -4.07 -5.50
N GLU A 36 -9.77 -4.53 -6.74
CA GLU A 36 -9.84 -5.95 -7.03
C GLU A 36 -8.84 -6.74 -6.16
N ALA A 37 -9.22 -7.94 -5.73
CA ALA A 37 -8.39 -8.76 -4.84
C ALA A 37 -7.00 -9.05 -5.44
N VAL A 38 -6.90 -9.18 -6.76
CA VAL A 38 -5.62 -9.39 -7.45
C VAL A 38 -4.70 -8.17 -7.36
N THR A 39 -5.27 -6.95 -7.39
CA THR A 39 -4.50 -5.72 -7.22
C THR A 39 -4.10 -5.53 -5.77
N LEU A 40 -5.02 -5.79 -4.84
CA LEU A 40 -4.76 -5.69 -3.41
C LEU A 40 -3.63 -6.64 -2.96
N ALA A 41 -3.57 -7.84 -3.52
CA ALA A 41 -2.51 -8.83 -3.27
C ALA A 41 -1.11 -8.39 -3.74
N ARG A 42 -1.00 -7.28 -4.50
CA ARG A 42 0.28 -6.71 -4.93
C ARG A 42 0.87 -5.74 -3.89
N ALA A 43 0.06 -5.25 -2.96
CA ALA A 43 0.54 -4.42 -1.84
C ALA A 43 1.39 -5.27 -0.88
N ASP A 44 2.37 -4.64 -0.24
CA ASP A 44 3.27 -5.32 0.70
C ASP A 44 2.61 -5.51 2.09
N VAL A 45 1.71 -4.60 2.45
CA VAL A 45 0.86 -4.67 3.65
C VAL A 45 -0.53 -4.16 3.29
N VAL A 46 -1.56 -4.74 3.88
CA VAL A 46 -2.94 -4.24 3.81
C VAL A 46 -3.45 -4.05 5.22
N VAL A 47 -4.00 -2.89 5.52
CA VAL A 47 -4.69 -2.57 6.77
C VAL A 47 -6.05 -1.94 6.47
N ASP A 48 -6.96 -1.97 7.44
CA ASP A 48 -8.31 -1.42 7.25
C ASP A 48 -8.33 0.08 7.59
N PHE A 49 -7.46 0.53 8.50
CA PHE A 49 -7.40 1.92 8.95
C PHE A 49 -5.96 2.45 9.05
N LEU A 50 -5.77 3.74 8.75
CA LEU A 50 -4.49 4.41 8.91
C LEU A 50 -3.95 4.36 10.35
N THR A 51 -4.82 4.22 11.34
CA THR A 51 -4.44 4.07 12.76
C THR A 51 -3.70 2.77 13.06
N GLU A 52 -3.75 1.79 12.15
CA GLU A 52 -3.04 0.51 12.28
C GLU A 52 -1.62 0.57 11.71
N VAL A 53 -1.27 1.63 10.98
CA VAL A 53 0.06 1.80 10.40
C VAL A 53 1.06 2.10 11.51
N THR A 54 2.07 1.23 11.63
CA THR A 54 3.15 1.37 12.62
C THR A 54 4.45 1.83 11.97
N LEU A 55 5.41 2.31 12.79
CA LEU A 55 6.76 2.60 12.31
C LEU A 55 7.44 1.36 11.71
N GLU A 56 7.23 0.18 12.29
CA GLU A 56 7.73 -1.10 11.79
C GLU A 56 7.27 -1.38 10.36
N MET A 57 5.99 -1.12 10.06
CA MET A 57 5.45 -1.28 8.70
C MET A 57 6.10 -0.33 7.68
N LEU A 58 6.49 0.88 8.12
CA LEU A 58 7.15 1.87 7.29
C LEU A 58 8.64 1.58 7.07
N THR A 59 9.35 1.11 8.10
CA THR A 59 10.80 0.89 8.05
C THR A 59 11.19 -0.53 7.63
N GLY A 60 10.26 -1.49 7.70
CA GLY A 60 10.51 -2.89 7.37
C GLY A 60 11.54 -3.58 8.27
N ALA A 61 11.71 -3.08 9.50
CA ALA A 61 12.72 -3.48 10.48
C ALA A 61 12.06 -3.78 11.81
#